data_AF-A0A7L2Q9M6-F1
#
_entry.id   AF-A0A7L2Q9M6-F1
#
_cell.length_a   1.000
_cell.length_b   1.000
_cell.length_c   1.000
_cell.angle_alpha   90.00
_cell.angle_beta   90.00
_cell.angle_gamma   90.00
#
_symmetry.space_group_name_H-M   'P 1'
#
loop_
_entity.id
_entity.type
_entity.pdbx_description
1 polymer ?
#
loop_
_entity_poly.entity_id
_entity_poly.type
_entity_poly.pdbx_seq_one_letter_code
_entity_poly.pdbx_strand_id
1 'polypeptide(L)'
;KYTVRPVGMKKTGGRDHTGRVRVRGIGGGHKRRYRMIDFQRLRYEEGAPPEPFTEKVISVRYDPCSADIALVAGGNRKRWIIATENMKPGNSITNSPHISRIAVSASEGDAYPLGALPVGTLICNLESHPGKGAQYIRAAGTCGVLLRKVNGTAIVQLPSKRHMQVLETCVATVGRVSNVDHNKRVIGKAGRNRWLGKRPHTGLWHRKGGWAGRKIKPLPPMKSYVNLPRV
;
A
#
# COMPACT_ATOMS: atom_id res chain seq x y z
N LYS A 1 -12.04 8.98 15.90
CA LYS A 1 -10.81 9.79 16.04
C LYS A 1 -9.59 8.90 15.77
N TYR A 2 -8.56 9.41 15.11
CA TYR A 2 -7.34 8.65 14.84
C TYR A 2 -6.56 8.40 16.14
N THR A 3 -5.97 7.22 16.31
CA THR A 3 -5.13 6.90 17.48
C THR A 3 -3.93 6.05 17.09
N VAL A 4 -2.78 6.36 17.70
CA VAL A 4 -1.53 5.58 17.53
C VAL A 4 -1.55 4.31 18.39
N ARG A 5 -2.35 4.31 19.46
CA ARG A 5 -2.47 3.17 20.39
C ARG A 5 -3.12 1.97 19.67
N PRO A 6 -2.63 0.74 19.91
CA PRO A 6 -3.26 -0.45 19.33
C PRO A 6 -4.70 -0.65 19.84
N VAL A 7 -5.63 -0.81 18.91
CA VAL A 7 -7.07 -0.98 19.18
C VAL A 7 -7.43 -2.47 19.16
N GLY A 8 -8.34 -2.89 20.05
CA GLY A 8 -8.88 -4.24 20.03
C GLY A 8 -9.68 -4.52 18.76
N MET A 9 -9.41 -5.64 18.09
CA MET A 9 -10.11 -6.04 16.86
C MET A 9 -10.79 -7.40 17.05
N LYS A 10 -12.08 -7.47 16.72
CA LYS A 10 -12.83 -8.74 16.63
C LYS A 10 -12.61 -9.35 15.24
N LYS A 11 -12.34 -10.66 15.19
CA LYS A 11 -12.21 -11.40 13.93
C LYS A 11 -13.58 -11.83 13.43
N THR A 12 -13.78 -11.82 12.12
CA THR A 12 -15.06 -12.22 11.49
C THR A 12 -15.22 -13.74 11.33
N GLY A 13 -14.11 -14.48 11.20
CA GLY A 13 -14.15 -15.93 10.94
C GLY A 13 -14.76 -16.30 9.58
N GLY A 14 -14.75 -15.38 8.61
CA GLY A 14 -15.32 -15.60 7.27
C GLY A 14 -16.84 -15.45 7.19
N ARG A 15 -17.48 -14.91 8.23
CA ARG A 15 -18.93 -14.65 8.28
C ARG A 15 -19.25 -13.20 7.91
N ASP A 16 -20.44 -12.98 7.35
CA ASP A 16 -21.01 -11.66 7.13
C ASP A 16 -21.94 -11.23 8.29
N HIS A 17 -22.62 -10.10 8.15
CA HIS A 17 -23.53 -9.55 9.18
C HIS A 17 -24.73 -10.45 9.46
N THR A 18 -25.11 -11.34 8.54
CA THR A 18 -26.18 -12.34 8.74
C THR A 18 -25.71 -13.54 9.57
N GLY A 19 -24.41 -13.65 9.83
CA GLY A 19 -23.80 -14.79 10.51
C GLY A 19 -23.49 -15.98 9.59
N ARG A 20 -23.86 -15.92 8.31
CA ARG A 20 -23.57 -16.97 7.32
C ARG A 20 -22.11 -16.92 6.87
N VAL A 21 -21.54 -18.08 6.57
CA VAL A 21 -20.16 -18.19 6.06
C VAL A 21 -20.10 -17.77 4.60
N ARG A 22 -19.48 -16.62 4.32
CA ARG A 22 -19.31 -16.08 2.96
C ARG A 22 -17.93 -16.42 2.38
N VAL A 23 -16.90 -16.50 3.22
CA VAL A 23 -15.53 -16.87 2.82
C VAL A 23 -15.05 -18.04 3.67
N ARG A 24 -14.81 -19.19 3.02
CA ARG A 24 -14.31 -20.40 3.68
C ARG A 24 -12.81 -20.26 4.02
N GLY A 25 -12.31 -21.07 4.95
CA GLY A 25 -10.88 -21.12 5.26
C GLY A 25 -10.37 -20.05 6.25
N ILE A 26 -11.25 -19.17 6.75
CA ILE A 26 -10.88 -18.12 7.72
C ILE A 26 -11.37 -18.51 9.12
N GLY A 27 -10.52 -18.39 10.14
CA GLY A 27 -10.93 -18.58 11.53
C GLY A 27 -9.79 -18.99 12.46
N GLY A 28 -9.98 -18.77 13.77
CA GLY A 28 -8.96 -19.00 14.78
C GLY A 28 -7.81 -18.00 14.69
N GLY A 29 -6.57 -18.48 14.86
CA GLY A 29 -5.34 -17.68 14.83
C GLY A 29 -5.12 -16.84 16.09
N HIS A 30 -3.88 -16.40 16.29
CA HIS A 30 -3.49 -15.62 17.46
C HIS A 30 -4.27 -14.30 17.55
N LYS A 31 -4.61 -13.84 18.75
CA LYS A 31 -5.29 -12.54 18.97
C LYS A 31 -4.40 -11.40 18.42
N ARG A 32 -5.00 -10.41 17.79
CA ARG A 32 -4.29 -9.28 17.17
C ARG A 32 -4.94 -7.97 17.62
N ARG A 33 -4.12 -6.95 17.80
CA ARG A 33 -4.57 -5.56 17.95
C ARG A 33 -4.32 -4.84 16.63
N TYR A 34 -5.26 -4.01 16.22
CA TYR A 34 -5.16 -3.22 15.00
C TYR A 34 -4.43 -1.91 15.29
N ARG A 35 -3.57 -1.49 14.36
CA ARG A 35 -2.95 -0.16 14.39
C ARG A 35 -3.51 0.63 13.23
N MET A 36 -4.00 1.84 13.51
CA MET A 36 -4.58 2.69 12.47
C MET A 36 -3.44 3.25 11.61
N ILE A 37 -3.38 2.83 10.34
CA ILE A 37 -2.41 3.34 9.38
C ILE A 37 -3.03 4.51 8.63
N ASP A 38 -2.27 5.60 8.52
CA ASP A 38 -2.62 6.73 7.66
C ASP A 38 -2.06 6.49 6.25
N PHE A 39 -2.94 6.17 5.30
CA PHE A 39 -2.57 5.94 3.91
C PHE A 39 -2.45 7.23 3.10
N GLN A 40 -2.84 8.37 3.66
CA GLN A 40 -2.74 9.67 2.99
C GLN A 40 -1.49 10.40 3.50
N ARG A 41 -0.38 10.25 2.77
CA ARG A 41 0.91 10.85 3.17
C ARG A 41 0.81 12.37 3.25
N LEU A 42 0.21 12.98 2.24
CA LEU A 42 -0.06 14.41 2.18
C LEU A 42 -1.38 14.74 2.90
N ARG A 43 -1.29 14.89 4.22
CA ARG A 43 -2.40 15.32 5.09
C ARG A 43 -1.89 16.47 5.92
N TYR A 44 -2.53 17.64 5.89
CA TYR A 44 -2.12 18.78 6.70
C TYR A 44 -2.74 18.72 8.10
N GLU A 45 -2.16 19.43 9.06
CA GLU A 45 -2.82 19.68 10.35
C GLU A 45 -3.96 20.68 10.17
N GLU A 46 -4.96 20.64 11.04
CA GLU A 46 -6.07 21.60 10.98
C GLU A 46 -5.54 23.03 11.15
N GLY A 47 -5.85 23.90 10.19
CA GLY A 47 -5.38 25.29 10.17
C GLY A 47 -3.95 25.50 9.63
N ALA A 48 -3.22 24.44 9.27
CA ALA A 48 -1.91 24.58 8.66
C ALA A 48 -2.02 24.91 7.16
N PRO A 49 -1.16 25.80 6.62
CA PRO A 49 -1.13 26.06 5.19
C PRO A 49 -0.71 24.79 4.42
N PRO A 50 -1.09 24.65 3.13
CA PRO A 50 -0.74 23.51 2.29
C PRO A 50 0.73 23.58 1.83
N GLU A 51 1.65 23.58 2.79
CA GLU A 51 3.09 23.67 2.58
C GLU A 51 3.78 22.30 2.71
N PRO A 52 4.93 22.11 2.05
CA PRO A 52 5.75 20.93 2.28
C PRO A 52 6.14 20.80 3.76
N PHE A 53 6.00 19.60 4.32
CA PHE A 53 6.38 19.35 5.71
C PHE A 53 7.24 18.09 5.83
N THR A 54 8.14 18.12 6.80
CA THR A 54 9.01 16.99 7.13
C THR A 54 8.51 16.25 8.36
N GLU A 55 8.71 14.94 8.37
CA GLU A 55 8.41 14.09 9.52
C GLU A 55 9.66 13.31 9.88
N LYS A 56 9.87 13.06 11.18
CA LYS A 56 10.95 12.22 11.68
C LYS A 56 10.42 10.82 11.97
N VAL A 57 11.14 9.81 11.50
CA VAL A 57 10.89 8.40 11.81
C VAL A 57 11.32 8.13 13.24
N ILE A 58 10.37 7.77 14.11
CA ILE A 58 10.65 7.44 15.52
C ILE A 58 11.06 5.97 15.64
N SER A 59 10.29 5.07 15.03
CA SER A 59 10.55 3.63 15.13
C SER A 59 9.92 2.87 13.98
N VAL A 60 10.60 1.84 13.49
CA VAL A 60 10.05 0.86 12.55
C VAL A 60 9.71 -0.41 13.33
N ARG A 61 8.50 -0.94 13.12
CA ARG A 61 7.98 -2.09 13.87
C ARG A 61 7.28 -3.08 12.96
N TYR A 62 7.35 -4.34 13.37
CA TYR A 62 6.54 -5.40 12.79
C TYR A 62 5.04 -5.16 13.00
N ASP A 63 4.28 -5.32 11.93
CA ASP A 63 2.82 -5.42 11.97
C ASP A 63 2.38 -6.84 11.59
N PRO A 64 1.37 -7.44 12.24
CA PRO A 64 0.87 -8.77 11.87
C PRO A 64 0.23 -8.85 10.47
N CYS A 65 0.18 -7.74 9.72
CA CYS A 65 0.02 -7.72 8.27
C CYS A 65 1.31 -8.15 7.55
N SER A 66 1.43 -7.90 6.24
CA SER A 66 2.61 -8.34 5.47
C SER A 66 3.80 -7.39 5.58
N ALA A 67 3.58 -6.08 5.35
CA ALA A 67 4.60 -5.05 5.41
C ALA A 67 4.84 -4.55 6.84
N ASP A 68 6.03 -4.01 7.09
CA ASP A 68 6.34 -3.34 8.35
C ASP A 68 5.80 -1.90 8.35
N ILE A 69 5.61 -1.35 9.54
CA ILE A 69 5.06 -0.02 9.75
C ILE A 69 6.07 0.88 10.45
N ALA A 70 6.06 2.16 10.10
CA ALA A 70 6.87 3.18 10.74
C ALA A 70 5.98 4.13 11.55
N LEU A 71 6.40 4.43 12.78
CA LEU A 71 5.86 5.53 13.56
C LEU A 71 6.60 6.79 13.17
N VAL A 72 5.89 7.77 12.65
CA VAL A 72 6.44 9.06 12.25
C VAL A 72 5.80 10.18 13.07
N ALA A 73 6.58 11.24 13.30
CA ALA A 73 6.12 12.44 13.98
C ALA A 73 6.60 13.69 13.25
N GLY A 74 5.72 14.68 13.15
CA GLY A 74 6.02 16.00 12.61
C GLY A 74 5.03 16.99 13.21
N GLY A 75 5.49 18.21 13.52
CA GLY A 75 4.68 19.17 14.27
C GLY A 75 4.15 18.58 15.58
N ASN A 76 2.83 18.62 15.76
CA ASN A 76 2.16 18.18 16.99
C ASN A 76 1.52 16.80 16.89
N ARG A 77 1.68 16.08 15.77
CA ARG A 77 1.04 14.78 15.56
C ARG A 77 2.03 13.61 15.42
N LYS A 78 1.51 12.43 15.69
CA LYS A 78 2.17 11.14 15.45
C LYS A 78 1.24 10.23 14.67
N ARG A 79 1.76 9.50 13.69
CA ARG A 79 0.98 8.56 12.88
C ARG A 79 1.78 7.36 12.43
N TRP A 80 1.07 6.26 12.18
CA TRP A 80 1.61 5.07 11.55
C TRP A 80 1.49 5.18 10.04
N ILE A 81 2.59 4.92 9.34
CA ILE A 81 2.65 4.79 7.89
C ILE A 81 3.24 3.42 7.52
N ILE A 82 3.11 3.02 6.27
CA ILE A 82 3.85 1.86 5.74
C ILE A 82 5.33 2.24 5.65
N ALA A 83 6.21 1.39 6.18
CA ALA A 83 7.65 1.59 6.07
C ALA A 83 8.15 1.20 4.66
N THR A 84 9.11 1.96 4.14
CA THR A 84 9.87 1.59 2.94
C THR A 84 11.04 0.66 3.29
N GLU A 85 11.67 0.05 2.29
CA GLU A 85 12.74 -0.96 2.40
C GLU A 85 13.89 -0.53 3.33
N ASN A 86 14.47 0.64 3.13
CA ASN A 86 15.65 1.11 3.86
C ASN A 86 15.34 2.11 4.98
N MET A 87 14.07 2.23 5.38
CA MET A 87 13.67 3.20 6.42
C MET A 87 14.21 2.81 7.80
N LYS A 88 14.93 3.72 8.45
CA LYS A 88 15.51 3.53 9.78
C LYS A 88 15.00 4.57 10.78
N PRO A 89 14.95 4.25 12.09
CA PRO A 89 14.71 5.24 13.13
C PRO A 89 15.70 6.41 13.02
N GLY A 90 15.19 7.64 13.14
CA GLY A 90 15.98 8.87 13.03
C GLY A 90 15.96 9.52 11.65
N ASN A 91 15.55 8.81 10.58
CA ASN A 91 15.45 9.42 9.25
C ASN A 91 14.39 10.53 9.20
N SER A 92 14.66 11.57 8.42
CA SER A 92 13.69 12.61 8.06
C SER A 92 13.09 12.28 6.70
N ILE A 93 11.77 12.31 6.59
CA ILE A 93 11.03 12.08 5.35
C ILE A 93 10.26 13.34 4.98
N THR A 94 10.22 13.65 3.68
CA THR A 94 9.59 14.86 3.16
C THR A 94 8.25 14.52 2.51
N ASN A 95 7.22 15.30 2.83
CA ASN A 95 5.94 15.24 2.14
C ASN A 95 5.70 16.59 1.47
N SER A 96 5.64 16.63 0.14
CA SER A 96 5.42 17.86 -0.61
C SER A 96 4.23 17.73 -1.56
N PRO A 97 3.37 18.76 -1.67
CA PRO A 97 2.33 18.83 -2.71
C PRO A 97 2.85 19.42 -4.03
N HIS A 98 4.04 20.02 -4.03
CA HIS A 98 4.45 20.91 -5.11
C HIS A 98 4.89 20.13 -6.36
N ILE A 99 4.38 20.53 -7.52
CA ILE A 99 4.80 20.01 -8.82
C ILE A 99 5.72 21.06 -9.45
N SER A 100 7.02 20.85 -9.28
CA SER A 100 8.04 21.70 -9.88
C SER A 100 8.20 21.43 -11.39
N ARG A 101 8.60 22.46 -12.15
CA ARG A 101 8.91 22.31 -13.59
C ARG A 101 10.08 21.34 -13.83
N ILE A 102 11.04 21.33 -12.92
CA ILE A 102 12.19 20.41 -12.92
C ILE A 102 11.87 19.26 -11.97
N ALA A 103 12.20 18.02 -12.37
CA ALA A 103 11.96 16.85 -11.55
C ALA A 103 12.79 16.87 -10.27
N VAL A 104 12.20 16.43 -9.16
CA VAL A 104 12.86 16.38 -7.84
C VAL A 104 13.68 15.09 -7.71
N SER A 105 14.90 15.20 -7.20
CA SER A 105 15.69 14.05 -6.75
C SER A 105 15.17 13.59 -5.39
N ALA A 106 14.14 12.74 -5.40
CA ALA A 106 13.49 12.26 -4.19
C ALA A 106 14.27 11.11 -3.53
N SER A 107 14.35 11.12 -2.20
CA SER A 107 14.91 10.02 -1.42
C SER A 107 13.83 8.98 -1.10
N GLU A 108 14.27 7.78 -0.73
CA GLU A 108 13.35 6.72 -0.32
C GLU A 108 12.55 7.13 0.93
N GLY A 109 11.22 6.92 0.89
CA GLY A 109 10.31 7.28 1.99
C GLY A 109 9.67 8.67 1.83
N ASP A 110 10.21 9.51 0.94
CA ASP A 110 9.58 10.78 0.58
C ASP A 110 8.29 10.55 -0.21
N ALA A 111 7.34 11.46 -0.04
CA ALA A 111 6.06 11.45 -0.76
C ALA A 111 5.90 12.72 -1.59
N TYR A 112 5.69 12.52 -2.89
CA TYR A 112 5.53 13.58 -3.88
C TYR A 112 4.38 13.25 -4.84
N PRO A 113 3.81 14.24 -5.53
CA PRO A 113 2.93 13.99 -6.65
C PRO A 113 3.70 13.34 -7.79
N LEU A 114 3.04 12.49 -8.57
CA LEU A 114 3.67 11.83 -9.73
C LEU A 114 4.24 12.82 -10.74
N GLY A 115 3.63 14.01 -10.87
CA GLY A 115 4.11 15.10 -11.72
C GLY A 115 5.49 15.61 -11.34
N ALA A 116 5.89 15.55 -10.06
CA ALA A 116 7.18 16.04 -9.59
C ALA A 116 8.33 15.01 -9.75
N LEU A 117 8.01 13.73 -9.91
CA LEU A 117 9.00 12.65 -9.92
C LEU A 117 9.60 12.41 -11.32
N PRO A 118 10.90 12.06 -11.45
CA PRO A 118 11.46 11.67 -12.74
C PRO A 118 10.84 10.36 -13.26
N VAL A 119 10.83 10.21 -14.59
CA VAL A 119 10.42 8.96 -15.24
C VAL A 119 11.40 7.85 -14.88
N GLY A 120 10.89 6.63 -14.67
CA GLY A 120 11.67 5.46 -14.25
C GLY A 120 11.78 5.31 -12.73
N THR A 121 11.25 6.24 -11.94
CA THR A 121 11.26 6.14 -10.48
C THR A 121 10.46 4.95 -9.96
N LEU A 122 11.02 4.27 -8.96
CA LEU A 122 10.32 3.24 -8.20
C LEU A 122 9.39 3.91 -7.19
N ILE A 123 8.13 3.48 -7.17
CA ILE A 123 7.11 4.05 -6.29
C ILE A 123 6.31 2.96 -5.58
N CYS A 124 5.80 3.28 -4.40
CA CYS A 124 4.83 2.50 -3.64
C CYS A 124 3.72 3.40 -3.08
N ASN A 125 2.70 2.79 -2.45
CA ASN A 125 1.57 3.52 -1.84
C ASN A 125 0.90 4.52 -2.78
N LEU A 126 0.46 4.05 -3.95
CA LEU A 126 -0.12 4.89 -4.99
C LEU A 126 -1.61 5.17 -4.76
N GLU A 127 -2.00 6.45 -4.88
CA GLU A 127 -3.38 6.92 -4.92
C GLU A 127 -4.05 6.65 -6.28
N SER A 128 -5.36 6.42 -6.28
CA SER A 128 -6.13 6.32 -7.53
C SER A 128 -6.60 7.68 -8.05
N HIS A 129 -6.94 8.57 -7.13
CA HIS A 129 -7.34 9.95 -7.37
C HIS A 129 -6.69 10.80 -6.29
N PRO A 130 -6.40 12.09 -6.56
CA PRO A 130 -5.76 12.97 -5.60
C PRO A 130 -6.52 13.02 -4.27
N GLY A 131 -5.84 12.79 -3.15
CA GLY A 131 -6.42 12.89 -1.80
C GLY A 131 -7.28 11.69 -1.37
N LYS A 132 -7.47 10.67 -2.23
CA LYS A 132 -8.19 9.44 -1.87
C LYS A 132 -7.41 8.52 -0.94
N GLY A 133 -6.11 8.79 -0.76
CA GLY A 133 -5.19 7.95 0.00
C GLY A 133 -4.71 6.73 -0.78
N ALA A 134 -3.57 6.17 -0.35
CA ALA A 134 -2.92 5.07 -1.02
C ALA A 134 -3.79 3.80 -1.03
N GLN A 135 -4.10 3.30 -2.21
CA GLN A 135 -4.89 2.07 -2.40
C GLN A 135 -4.05 0.94 -2.99
N TYR A 136 -3.10 1.28 -3.87
CA TYR A 136 -2.27 0.35 -4.63
C TYR A 136 -0.85 0.25 -4.08
N ILE A 137 -0.18 -0.88 -4.36
CA ILE A 137 1.26 -1.10 -4.08
C ILE A 137 1.59 -0.92 -2.58
N ARG A 138 0.85 -1.64 -1.72
CA ARG A 138 1.00 -1.59 -0.24
C ARG A 138 1.58 -2.86 0.38
N ALA A 139 1.74 -3.92 -0.42
CA ALA A 139 2.18 -5.22 0.09
C ALA A 139 3.71 -5.25 0.26
N ALA A 140 4.18 -6.07 1.20
CA ALA A 140 5.60 -6.27 1.48
C ALA A 140 6.41 -6.52 0.19
N GLY A 141 7.53 -5.80 0.03
CA GLY A 141 8.43 -5.92 -1.11
C GLY A 141 7.86 -5.45 -2.46
N THR A 142 6.64 -4.89 -2.52
CA THR A 142 6.08 -4.43 -3.80
C THR A 142 6.57 -3.03 -4.18
N CYS A 143 6.78 -2.82 -5.47
CA CYS A 143 7.06 -1.52 -6.08
C CYS A 143 6.39 -1.46 -7.46
N GLY A 144 6.05 -0.25 -7.90
CA GLY A 144 5.68 0.08 -9.27
C GLY A 144 6.71 1.02 -9.88
N VAL A 145 6.55 1.30 -11.16
CA VAL A 145 7.46 2.17 -11.92
C VAL A 145 6.66 3.25 -12.62
N LEU A 146 7.10 4.50 -12.53
CA LEU A 146 6.56 5.61 -13.32
C LEU A 146 7.10 5.51 -14.76
N LEU A 147 6.23 5.25 -15.74
CA LEU A 147 6.63 4.99 -17.13
C LEU A 147 6.73 6.24 -17.99
N ARG A 148 5.70 7.09 -17.96
CA ARG A 148 5.65 8.34 -18.74
C ARG A 148 4.56 9.25 -18.23
N LYS A 149 4.62 10.52 -18.65
CA LYS A 149 3.62 11.56 -18.36
C LYS A 149 3.07 12.10 -19.68
N VAL A 150 1.76 12.28 -19.75
CA VAL A 150 1.06 12.77 -20.94
C VAL A 150 -0.10 13.66 -20.49
N ASN A 151 -0.16 14.90 -20.97
CA ASN A 151 -1.29 15.83 -20.78
C ASN A 151 -1.79 15.92 -19.31
N GLY A 152 -0.87 16.15 -18.36
CA GLY A 152 -1.24 16.25 -16.93
C GLY A 152 -1.59 14.92 -16.25
N THR A 153 -1.30 13.80 -16.91
CA THR A 153 -1.55 12.44 -16.40
C THR A 153 -0.25 11.64 -16.37
N ALA A 154 -0.15 10.72 -15.41
CA ALA A 154 0.98 9.82 -15.24
C ALA A 154 0.54 8.38 -15.52
N ILE A 155 1.39 7.63 -16.22
CA ILE A 155 1.20 6.20 -16.48
C ILE A 155 2.18 5.44 -15.59
N VAL A 156 1.61 4.59 -14.74
CA VAL A 156 2.34 3.75 -13.79
C VAL A 156 2.20 2.28 -14.15
N GLN A 157 3.29 1.53 -14.06
CA GLN A 157 3.27 0.08 -14.10
C GLN A 157 3.05 -0.50 -12.70
N LEU A 158 1.98 -1.29 -12.52
CA LEU A 158 1.70 -1.99 -11.27
C LEU A 158 2.58 -3.25 -11.13
N PRO A 159 2.72 -3.82 -9.91
CA PRO A 159 3.46 -5.09 -9.71
C PRO A 159 2.96 -6.28 -10.57
N SER A 160 1.69 -6.24 -10.99
CA SER A 160 1.12 -7.22 -11.93
C SER A 160 1.51 -7.01 -13.40
N LYS A 161 2.40 -6.06 -13.67
CA LYS A 161 2.79 -5.55 -15.00
C LYS A 161 1.67 -4.82 -15.76
N ARG A 162 0.47 -4.73 -15.21
CA ARG A 162 -0.64 -3.95 -15.80
C ARG A 162 -0.34 -2.45 -15.70
N HIS A 163 -0.58 -1.71 -16.77
CA HIS A 163 -0.47 -0.26 -16.77
C HIS A 163 -1.72 0.42 -16.22
N MET A 164 -1.52 1.53 -15.53
CA MET A 164 -2.57 2.34 -14.93
C MET A 164 -2.30 3.82 -15.19
N GLN A 165 -3.30 4.55 -15.66
CA GLN A 165 -3.25 5.99 -15.87
C GLN A 165 -3.97 6.70 -14.72
N VAL A 166 -3.30 7.69 -14.13
CA VAL A 166 -3.78 8.52 -13.01
C VAL A 166 -3.39 9.98 -13.24
N LEU A 167 -4.01 10.91 -12.49
CA LEU A 167 -3.63 12.33 -12.55
C LEU A 167 -2.22 12.53 -11.98
N GLU A 168 -1.48 13.50 -12.52
CA GLU A 168 -0.13 13.83 -12.04
C GLU A 168 -0.10 14.37 -10.60
N THR A 169 -1.23 14.89 -10.14
CA THR A 169 -1.46 15.40 -8.78
C THR A 169 -1.67 14.29 -7.75
N CYS A 170 -1.81 13.02 -8.17
CA CYS A 170 -1.87 11.89 -7.25
C CYS A 170 -0.54 11.72 -6.53
N VAL A 171 -0.59 11.50 -5.22
CA VAL A 171 0.63 11.32 -4.40
C VAL A 171 1.07 9.86 -4.45
N ALA A 172 2.39 9.65 -4.50
CA ALA A 172 3.02 8.36 -4.32
C ALA A 172 4.24 8.49 -3.40
N THR A 173 4.60 7.39 -2.73
CA THR A 173 5.84 7.33 -1.94
C THR A 173 6.96 6.74 -2.80
N VAL A 174 8.15 7.32 -2.74
CA VAL A 174 9.31 6.84 -3.51
C VAL A 174 9.94 5.63 -2.82
N GLY A 175 10.28 4.62 -3.63
CA GLY A 175 10.94 3.39 -3.20
C GLY A 175 10.04 2.16 -3.18
N ARG A 176 10.53 1.10 -2.52
CA ARG A 176 9.85 -0.19 -2.35
C ARG A 176 9.30 -0.31 -0.94
N VAL A 177 8.22 -1.08 -0.77
CA VAL A 177 7.69 -1.42 0.56
C VAL A 177 8.68 -2.33 1.31
N SER A 178 8.80 -2.13 2.62
CA SER A 178 9.57 -2.95 3.55
C SER A 178 9.28 -4.46 3.49
N ASN A 179 10.15 -5.24 4.14
CA ASN A 179 10.06 -6.71 4.24
C ASN A 179 10.12 -7.42 2.88
N VAL A 180 11.19 -7.20 2.12
CA VAL A 180 11.35 -7.73 0.75
C VAL A 180 11.37 -9.26 0.70
N ASP A 181 12.03 -9.91 1.67
CA ASP A 181 12.16 -11.37 1.73
C ASP A 181 10.91 -12.08 2.27
N HIS A 182 9.78 -11.37 2.41
CA HIS A 182 8.51 -11.96 2.85
C HIS A 182 8.09 -13.18 2.01
N ASN A 183 8.38 -13.16 0.71
CA ASN A 183 8.05 -14.25 -0.22
C ASN A 183 8.92 -15.51 -0.03
N LYS A 184 10.14 -15.38 0.50
CA LYS A 184 11.07 -16.50 0.76
C LYS A 184 10.77 -17.21 2.08
N ARG A 185 9.82 -16.70 2.88
CA ARG A 185 9.53 -17.25 4.20
C ARG A 185 8.89 -18.65 4.12
N VAL A 186 9.58 -19.63 4.68
CA VAL A 186 9.07 -21.01 4.79
C VAL A 186 8.10 -21.15 5.98
N ILE A 187 6.92 -21.73 5.74
CA ILE A 187 5.91 -21.94 6.79
C ILE A 187 6.30 -23.08 7.75
N GLY A 188 7.00 -24.11 7.27
CA GLY A 188 7.53 -25.22 8.06
C GLY A 188 6.45 -26.24 8.46
N LYS A 189 5.50 -25.85 9.32
CA LYS A 189 4.45 -26.75 9.83
C LYS A 189 3.04 -26.21 9.64
N ALA A 190 2.06 -27.12 9.53
CA ALA A 190 0.64 -26.78 9.42
C ALA A 190 0.13 -25.88 10.56
N GLY A 191 0.66 -26.07 11.78
CA GLY A 191 0.33 -25.23 12.94
C GLY A 191 0.61 -23.74 12.73
N ARG A 192 1.64 -23.37 11.97
CA ARG A 192 1.95 -21.96 11.67
C ARG A 192 0.85 -21.32 10.81
N ASN A 193 0.23 -22.08 9.89
CA ASN A 193 -0.96 -21.60 9.16
C ASN A 193 -2.16 -21.37 10.09
N ARG A 194 -2.34 -22.24 11.09
CA ARG A 194 -3.38 -22.06 12.12
C ARG A 194 -3.15 -20.79 12.94
N TRP A 195 -1.91 -20.48 13.31
CA TRP A 195 -1.56 -19.23 14.02
C TRP A 195 -1.86 -17.98 13.20
N LEU A 196 -1.71 -18.05 11.87
CA LEU A 196 -2.09 -16.99 10.93
C LEU A 196 -3.60 -16.85 10.74
N GLY A 197 -4.42 -17.75 11.30
CA GLY A 197 -5.88 -17.73 11.15
C GLY A 197 -6.39 -18.37 9.86
N LYS A 198 -5.57 -19.22 9.23
CA LYS A 198 -5.95 -20.00 8.04
C LYS A 198 -6.38 -21.41 8.48
N ARG A 199 -7.61 -21.80 8.12
CA ARG A 199 -8.15 -23.16 8.32
C ARG A 199 -7.75 -24.05 7.15
N PRO A 200 -7.69 -25.38 7.34
CA PRO A 200 -7.46 -26.30 6.23
C PRO A 200 -8.57 -26.21 5.17
N HIS A 201 -8.23 -26.62 3.94
CA HIS A 201 -9.21 -26.77 2.87
C HIS A 201 -10.15 -27.96 3.13
N THR A 202 -11.25 -28.02 2.40
CA THR A 202 -12.17 -29.17 2.44
C THR A 202 -11.48 -30.43 1.92
N GLY A 203 -11.82 -31.58 2.51
CA GLY A 203 -11.41 -32.89 2.00
C GLY A 203 -12.24 -33.38 0.80
N LEU A 204 -13.28 -32.63 0.41
CA LEU A 204 -14.12 -32.98 -0.74
C LEU A 204 -13.29 -32.91 -2.03
N TRP A 205 -13.17 -34.05 -2.69
CA TRP A 205 -12.55 -34.13 -4.00
C TRP A 205 -13.43 -33.46 -5.06
N HIS A 206 -12.83 -32.63 -5.91
CA HIS A 206 -13.49 -32.00 -7.03
C HIS A 206 -12.75 -32.33 -8.31
N ARG A 207 -13.46 -32.81 -9.33
CA ARG A 207 -12.88 -33.01 -10.67
C ARG A 207 -12.49 -31.65 -11.25
N LYS A 208 -11.26 -31.54 -11.76
CA LYS A 208 -10.81 -30.34 -12.48
C LYS A 208 -11.67 -30.18 -13.75
N GLY A 209 -12.17 -28.96 -13.99
CA GLY A 209 -12.93 -28.62 -15.20
C GLY A 209 -12.09 -27.88 -16.24
N GLY A 210 -12.73 -27.40 -17.32
CA GLY A 210 -12.06 -26.66 -18.41
C GLY A 210 -11.42 -25.32 -18.01
N TRP A 211 -11.74 -24.81 -16.82
CA TRP A 211 -11.09 -23.64 -16.21
C TRP A 211 -9.65 -23.95 -15.75
N ALA A 212 -9.36 -25.21 -15.43
CA ALA A 212 -8.03 -25.66 -15.04
C ALA A 212 -7.09 -25.69 -16.25
N GLY A 213 -5.78 -25.77 -15.98
CA GLY A 213 -4.74 -25.70 -16.99
C GLY A 213 -4.21 -24.29 -17.21
N ARG A 214 -3.01 -24.20 -17.79
CA ARG A 214 -2.33 -22.94 -18.04
C ARG A 214 -3.12 -22.12 -19.06
N LYS A 215 -3.49 -20.88 -18.72
CA LYS A 215 -4.13 -19.93 -19.62
C LYS A 215 -3.14 -18.82 -19.93
N ILE A 216 -2.62 -18.81 -21.16
CA ILE A 216 -1.77 -17.72 -21.65
C ILE A 216 -2.70 -16.66 -22.22
N LYS A 217 -2.82 -15.53 -21.52
CA LYS A 217 -3.64 -14.39 -21.94
C LYS A 217 -2.74 -13.21 -22.24
N PRO A 218 -3.10 -12.35 -23.22
CA PRO A 218 -2.42 -11.09 -23.41
C PRO A 218 -2.59 -10.22 -22.15
N LEU A 219 -1.69 -9.24 -21.97
CA LEU A 219 -1.83 -8.28 -20.89
C LEU A 219 -3.16 -7.54 -21.02
N PRO A 220 -3.93 -7.39 -19.92
CA PRO A 220 -5.18 -6.64 -19.97
C PRO A 220 -4.90 -5.18 -20.33
N PRO A 221 -5.85 -4.49 -20.95
CA PRO A 221 -5.67 -3.10 -21.34
C PRO A 221 -5.41 -2.20 -20.12
N MET A 222 -4.75 -1.08 -20.40
CA MET A 222 -4.45 -0.05 -19.42
C MET A 222 -5.73 0.40 -18.73
N LYS A 223 -5.69 0.51 -17.39
CA LYS A 223 -6.81 1.04 -16.62
C LYS A 223 -6.65 2.55 -16.49
N SER A 224 -7.61 3.33 -16.99
CA SER A 224 -7.60 4.78 -16.80
C SER A 224 -8.54 5.21 -15.67
N TYR A 225 -8.06 6.12 -14.84
CA TYR A 225 -8.83 6.83 -13.81
C TYR A 225 -9.13 8.28 -14.20
N VAL A 226 -8.71 8.69 -15.38
CA VAL A 226 -8.90 10.05 -15.88
C VAL A 226 -10.22 10.09 -16.64
N ASN A 227 -11.13 10.92 -16.18
CA ASN A 227 -12.34 11.23 -16.93
C ASN A 227 -11.95 12.26 -17.99
N LEU A 228 -12.02 11.89 -19.27
CA LEU A 228 -11.88 12.87 -20.34
C LEU A 228 -13.08 13.83 -20.26
N PRO A 229 -12.88 15.15 -20.39
CA PRO A 229 -14.00 16.05 -20.59
C PRO A 229 -14.76 15.55 -21.82
N ARG A 230 -16.08 15.39 -21.68
CA ARG A 230 -16.94 15.11 -22.84
C ARG A 230 -16.91 16.36 -23.71
N VAL A 231 -16.41 16.21 -24.94
CA VAL A 231 -16.55 17.21 -26.00
C VAL A 231 -18.02 17.32 -26.35
#